data_AF-A0A1M5YDU8-F1
#
_entry.id   AF-A0A1M5YDU8-F1
#
_cell.length_a   1.000
_cell.length_b   1.000
_cell.length_c   1.000
_cell.angle_alpha   90.00
_cell.angle_beta   90.00
_cell.angle_gamma   90.00
#
_symmetry.space_group_name_H-M   'P 1'
#
loop_
_entity.id
_entity.type
_entity.pdbx_description
1 polymer ?
#
loop_
_entity_poly.entity_id
_entity_poly.type
_entity_poly.pdbx_seq_one_letter_code
_entity_poly.pdbx_strand_id
1 'polypeptide(L)'
;MDRFKRAIFPMLIFFIIVVVLVYRLSSCTASSTLSGGAALPSSTASPAAPSPTPASSSGPAGNYTNDGITAFYKGAGFDVQDIRDAGGATVVRYGAPGADGRALSSFAWFDRATGARDVVAAGVSVDKYEITPDKKLTILTTGKDDQSGSQWFPELCTSAFNDAAEALRYLNGTSPYFMPLAQSFTLGTDSPASLKSITLDVDAVTVSFAPRPGREHGSMPRATVASGNGCCYVTFYGTALSSGFKAPKAGSGDQLRSFVSVKYDGANTVLTLKLGPETDRYNVSAGFSPDDGMPYAVLKFRSNDAIYPAYPAGW
;
A
#
# COMPACT_ATOMS: atom_id res chain seq x y z
N MET A 1 -15.87 0.48 26.22
CA MET A 1 -15.93 0.38 24.75
C MET A 1 -14.93 -0.62 24.14
N ASP A 2 -13.97 -1.18 24.90
CA ASP A 2 -12.92 -2.08 24.36
C ASP A 2 -13.32 -3.53 24.07
N ARG A 3 -14.45 -4.01 24.60
CA ARG A 3 -14.89 -5.39 24.32
C ARG A 3 -15.59 -5.56 22.98
N PHE A 4 -16.13 -4.48 22.40
CA PHE A 4 -16.88 -4.52 21.13
C PHE A 4 -15.94 -4.60 19.90
N LYS A 5 -14.77 -3.92 19.96
CA LYS A 5 -13.78 -3.95 18.87
C LYS A 5 -12.98 -5.26 18.80
N ARG A 6 -12.75 -5.94 19.93
CA ARG A 6 -12.01 -7.22 19.96
C ARG A 6 -12.81 -8.41 19.39
N ALA A 7 -14.14 -8.34 19.36
CA ALA A 7 -14.98 -9.41 18.83
C ALA A 7 -15.31 -9.23 17.34
N ILE A 8 -15.52 -8.00 16.88
CA ILE A 8 -16.01 -7.73 15.52
C ILE A 8 -14.89 -7.80 14.49
N PHE A 9 -13.67 -7.36 14.83
CA PHE A 9 -12.55 -7.37 13.88
C PHE A 9 -12.14 -8.78 13.42
N PRO A 10 -11.98 -9.80 14.30
CA PRO A 10 -11.72 -11.16 13.84
C PRO A 10 -12.92 -11.78 13.12
N MET A 11 -14.16 -11.40 13.47
CA MET A 11 -15.37 -11.88 12.79
C MET A 11 -15.49 -11.34 11.37
N LEU A 12 -15.09 -10.08 11.13
CA LEU A 12 -15.08 -9.44 9.81
C LEU A 12 -14.01 -10.07 8.90
N ILE A 13 -12.81 -10.31 9.44
CA ILE A 13 -11.73 -11.01 8.72
C ILE A 13 -12.15 -12.44 8.38
N PHE A 14 -12.80 -13.14 9.32
CA PHE A 14 -13.33 -14.49 9.07
C PHE A 14 -14.40 -14.47 7.96
N PHE A 15 -15.29 -13.48 7.96
CA PHE A 15 -16.31 -13.33 6.91
C PHE A 15 -15.69 -13.07 5.53
N ILE A 16 -14.66 -12.22 5.44
CA ILE A 16 -13.93 -11.95 4.19
C ILE A 16 -13.23 -13.21 3.68
N ILE A 17 -12.57 -13.97 4.56
CA ILE A 17 -11.91 -15.24 4.20
C ILE A 17 -12.95 -16.27 3.71
N VAL A 18 -14.10 -16.39 4.39
CA VAL A 18 -15.16 -17.32 3.99
C VAL A 18 -15.78 -16.93 2.65
N VAL A 19 -16.01 -15.63 2.40
CA VAL A 19 -16.52 -15.17 1.10
C VAL A 19 -15.52 -15.46 -0.03
N VAL A 20 -14.22 -15.24 0.19
CA VAL A 20 -13.18 -15.58 -0.78
C VAL A 20 -13.08 -17.10 -0.99
N LEU A 21 -13.23 -17.90 0.07
CA LEU A 21 -13.18 -19.36 0.01
C LEU A 21 -14.39 -19.94 -0.73
N VAL A 22 -15.60 -19.42 -0.46
CA VAL A 22 -16.83 -19.82 -1.16
C VAL A 22 -16.75 -19.43 -2.64
N TYR A 23 -16.21 -18.25 -2.95
CA TYR A 23 -15.99 -17.84 -4.34
C TYR A 23 -14.98 -18.74 -5.06
N ARG A 24 -13.92 -19.20 -4.36
CA ARG A 24 -12.95 -20.18 -4.88
C ARG A 24 -13.55 -21.57 -5.05
N LEU A 25 -14.38 -22.04 -4.12
CA LEU A 25 -15.02 -23.36 -4.18
C LEU A 25 -16.09 -23.45 -5.28
N SER A 26 -16.87 -22.38 -5.48
CA SER A 26 -17.80 -22.29 -6.62
C SER A 26 -17.09 -22.24 -7.98
N SER A 27 -15.80 -21.90 -8.00
CA SER A 27 -14.97 -21.88 -9.21
C SER A 27 -14.24 -23.20 -9.49
N CYS A 28 -14.27 -24.16 -8.55
CA CYS A 28 -13.55 -25.44 -8.66
C CYS A 28 -14.45 -26.66 -8.92
N THR A 29 -15.78 -26.52 -8.92
CA THR A 29 -16.69 -27.60 -9.35
C THR A 29 -17.01 -27.48 -10.84
N ALA A 30 -15.99 -27.59 -11.68
CA ALA A 30 -16.15 -27.97 -13.07
C ALA A 30 -14.96 -28.85 -13.49
N SER A 31 -15.28 -30.10 -13.84
CA SER A 31 -14.41 -31.09 -14.50
C SER A 31 -13.63 -32.05 -13.60
N SER A 32 -14.28 -33.18 -13.30
CA SER A 32 -13.61 -34.48 -13.24
C SER A 32 -14.55 -35.57 -13.75
N THR A 33 -14.52 -35.82 -15.06
CA THR A 33 -15.06 -37.05 -15.68
C THR A 33 -14.01 -38.15 -15.54
N LEU A 34 -14.35 -39.21 -14.81
CA LEU A 34 -13.61 -40.48 -14.82
C LEU A 34 -14.54 -41.58 -15.33
N SER A 35 -14.05 -42.25 -16.37
CA SER A 35 -14.63 -43.40 -17.08
C SER A 35 -14.49 -44.69 -16.27
N GLY A 36 -15.51 -45.56 -16.29
CA GLY A 36 -15.38 -46.96 -15.85
C GLY A 36 -16.68 -47.73 -15.55
N GLY A 37 -17.23 -48.41 -16.56
CA GLY A 37 -17.70 -49.81 -16.52
C GLY A 37 -18.87 -50.32 -15.63
N ALA A 38 -19.97 -50.69 -16.31
CA ALA A 38 -20.77 -51.94 -16.19
C ALA A 38 -22.06 -52.07 -15.31
N ALA A 39 -23.17 -52.34 -16.03
CA ALA A 39 -24.31 -53.28 -15.81
C ALA A 39 -25.54 -52.97 -14.89
N LEU A 40 -26.66 -52.55 -15.55
CA LEU A 40 -28.12 -52.94 -15.50
C LEU A 40 -28.82 -53.50 -14.22
N PRO A 41 -30.18 -53.50 -14.10
CA PRO A 41 -31.25 -52.62 -14.65
C PRO A 41 -32.38 -52.22 -13.65
N SER A 42 -33.33 -51.39 -14.12
CA SER A 42 -34.81 -51.44 -13.92
C SER A 42 -35.52 -50.17 -13.40
N SER A 43 -36.54 -49.76 -14.18
CA SER A 43 -37.82 -49.08 -13.82
C SER A 43 -37.76 -47.76 -13.03
N THR A 44 -38.30 -46.61 -13.44
CA THR A 44 -39.71 -46.32 -13.81
C THR A 44 -39.80 -44.85 -14.28
N ALA A 45 -40.74 -44.51 -15.16
CA ALA A 45 -40.92 -43.20 -15.79
C ALA A 45 -41.53 -42.10 -14.88
N SER A 46 -41.03 -40.86 -14.96
CA SER A 46 -41.77 -39.60 -14.66
C SER A 46 -40.94 -38.35 -15.05
N PRO A 47 -41.56 -37.15 -15.18
CA PRO A 47 -41.53 -36.34 -16.40
C PRO A 47 -40.34 -35.38 -16.52
N ALA A 48 -40.09 -34.97 -17.77
CA ALA A 48 -39.01 -34.10 -18.21
C ALA A 48 -38.90 -32.79 -17.42
N ALA A 49 -37.75 -32.62 -16.76
CA ALA A 49 -37.26 -31.32 -16.33
C ALA A 49 -36.61 -30.59 -17.52
N PRO A 50 -36.75 -29.26 -17.63
CA PRO A 50 -36.19 -28.50 -18.76
C PRO A 50 -34.66 -28.60 -18.73
N SER A 51 -34.08 -28.95 -19.88
CA SER A 51 -32.63 -28.90 -20.12
C SER A 51 -32.08 -27.54 -19.67
N PRO A 52 -30.92 -27.48 -18.98
CA PRO A 52 -30.26 -26.22 -18.73
C PRO A 52 -29.86 -25.62 -20.06
N THR A 53 -30.48 -24.49 -20.40
CA THR A 53 -30.04 -23.61 -21.47
C THR A 53 -28.54 -23.34 -21.28
N PRO A 54 -27.67 -23.58 -22.26
CA PRO A 54 -26.28 -23.16 -22.16
C PRO A 54 -26.29 -21.65 -21.94
N ALA A 55 -25.66 -21.20 -20.85
CA ALA A 55 -25.45 -19.79 -20.60
C ALA A 55 -24.79 -19.19 -21.85
N SER A 56 -25.47 -18.21 -22.45
CA SER A 56 -25.03 -17.51 -23.64
C SER A 56 -23.69 -16.83 -23.40
N SER A 57 -22.58 -17.52 -23.64
CA SER A 57 -21.27 -16.90 -23.74
C SER A 57 -21.11 -16.35 -25.16
N SER A 58 -21.76 -15.23 -25.45
CA SER A 58 -21.35 -14.39 -26.59
C SER A 58 -20.14 -13.55 -26.14
N GLY A 59 -18.99 -14.20 -25.97
CA GLY A 59 -17.71 -13.51 -26.09
C GLY A 59 -17.57 -13.05 -27.54
N PRO A 60 -17.12 -11.81 -27.82
CA PRO A 60 -16.85 -11.41 -29.20
C PRO A 60 -15.78 -12.33 -29.80
N ALA A 61 -15.92 -12.68 -31.07
CA ALA A 61 -15.01 -13.55 -31.82
C ALA A 61 -13.65 -12.87 -32.15
N GLY A 62 -13.10 -12.11 -31.20
CA GLY A 62 -11.85 -11.36 -31.30
C GLY A 62 -11.44 -10.83 -29.94
N ASN A 63 -10.17 -10.42 -29.82
CA ASN A 63 -9.62 -9.90 -28.56
C ASN A 63 -10.46 -8.73 -28.02
N TYR A 64 -10.69 -8.69 -26.71
CA TYR A 64 -11.33 -7.58 -26.03
C TYR A 64 -10.59 -6.25 -26.31
N THR A 65 -11.31 -5.29 -26.88
CA THR A 65 -10.86 -3.89 -27.00
C THR A 65 -10.90 -3.20 -25.64
N ASN A 66 -10.31 -2.01 -25.49
CA ASN A 66 -10.39 -1.24 -24.24
C ASN A 66 -11.84 -0.92 -23.85
N ASP A 67 -12.70 -0.64 -24.83
CA ASP A 67 -14.14 -0.45 -24.60
C ASP A 67 -14.81 -1.74 -24.14
N GLY A 68 -14.43 -2.88 -24.73
CA GLY A 68 -14.90 -4.21 -24.31
C GLY A 68 -14.49 -4.54 -22.86
N ILE A 69 -13.24 -4.24 -22.49
CA ILE A 69 -12.75 -4.38 -21.10
C ILE A 69 -13.55 -3.46 -20.18
N THR A 70 -13.75 -2.20 -20.56
CA THR A 70 -14.50 -1.23 -19.76
C THR A 70 -15.95 -1.70 -19.53
N ALA A 71 -16.63 -2.16 -20.58
CA ALA A 71 -17.98 -2.72 -20.48
C ALA A 71 -18.02 -3.98 -19.59
N PHE A 72 -17.01 -4.84 -19.68
CA PHE A 72 -16.88 -6.04 -18.83
C PHE A 72 -16.83 -5.66 -17.34
N TYR A 73 -15.95 -4.73 -16.95
CA TYR A 73 -15.82 -4.29 -15.56
C TYR A 73 -17.06 -3.53 -15.07
N LYS A 74 -17.65 -2.70 -15.92
CA LYS A 74 -18.90 -1.99 -15.62
C LYS A 74 -20.06 -2.94 -15.38
N GLY A 75 -20.17 -4.01 -16.17
CA GLY A 75 -21.16 -5.08 -15.97
C GLY A 75 -20.99 -5.81 -14.63
N ALA A 76 -19.78 -5.84 -14.09
CA ALA A 76 -19.47 -6.35 -12.76
C ALA A 76 -19.59 -5.31 -11.63
N GLY A 77 -20.05 -4.08 -11.94
CA GLY A 77 -20.24 -3.01 -10.96
C GLY A 77 -18.97 -2.23 -10.58
N PHE A 78 -17.95 -2.23 -11.43
CA PHE A 78 -16.70 -1.49 -11.22
C PHE A 78 -16.46 -0.44 -12.30
N ASP A 79 -15.82 0.67 -11.93
CA ASP A 79 -15.33 1.67 -12.88
C ASP A 79 -13.86 1.37 -13.23
N VAL A 80 -13.56 1.36 -14.53
CA VAL A 80 -12.18 1.27 -15.03
C VAL A 80 -11.54 2.65 -14.92
N GLN A 81 -10.37 2.69 -14.29
CA GLN A 81 -9.61 3.91 -14.04
C GLN A 81 -8.44 4.06 -15.01
N ASP A 82 -7.80 2.96 -15.39
CA ASP A 82 -6.70 2.94 -16.38
C ASP A 82 -6.56 1.53 -16.98
N ILE A 83 -6.14 1.44 -18.24
CA ILE A 83 -5.81 0.20 -18.94
C ILE A 83 -4.45 0.39 -19.59
N ARG A 84 -3.49 -0.46 -19.27
CA ARG A 84 -2.15 -0.42 -19.88
C ARG A 84 -1.73 -1.79 -20.39
N ASP A 85 -1.21 -1.80 -21.61
CA ASP A 85 -0.59 -2.97 -22.20
C ASP A 85 0.91 -2.96 -21.92
N ALA A 86 1.45 -4.11 -21.54
CA ALA A 86 2.88 -4.33 -21.36
C ALA A 86 3.27 -5.67 -21.99
N GLY A 87 3.76 -5.61 -23.23
CA GLY A 87 4.00 -6.81 -24.02
C GLY A 87 2.70 -7.57 -24.31
N GLY A 88 2.71 -8.89 -24.10
CA GLY A 88 1.53 -9.76 -24.31
C GLY A 88 0.51 -9.75 -23.16
N ALA A 89 0.62 -8.81 -22.21
CA ALA A 89 -0.27 -8.72 -21.05
C ALA A 89 -0.95 -7.35 -20.97
N THR A 90 -2.14 -7.31 -20.39
CA THR A 90 -2.89 -6.08 -20.13
C THR A 90 -3.17 -5.97 -18.64
N VAL A 91 -2.80 -4.86 -18.00
CA VAL A 91 -3.24 -4.55 -16.64
C VAL A 91 -4.46 -3.64 -16.71
N VAL A 92 -5.44 -3.91 -15.84
CA VAL A 92 -6.60 -3.05 -15.64
C VAL A 92 -6.57 -2.54 -14.21
N ARG A 93 -6.54 -1.21 -14.05
CA ARG A 93 -6.79 -0.53 -12.78
C ARG A 93 -8.27 -0.20 -12.70
N TYR A 94 -8.94 -0.64 -11.64
CA TYR A 94 -10.38 -0.46 -11.47
C TYR A 94 -10.75 -0.19 -10.01
N GLY A 95 -11.93 0.36 -9.77
CA GLY A 95 -12.41 0.71 -8.43
C GLY A 95 -13.92 0.74 -8.32
N ALA A 96 -14.43 1.10 -7.15
CA ALA A 96 -15.87 1.28 -6.93
C ALA A 96 -16.39 2.46 -7.79
N PRO A 97 -17.66 2.42 -8.22
CA PRO A 97 -18.23 3.47 -9.06
C PRO A 97 -18.28 4.84 -8.37
N GLY A 98 -18.05 5.91 -9.14
CA GLY A 98 -18.16 7.30 -8.65
C GLY A 98 -17.16 7.66 -7.56
N ALA A 99 -16.04 6.94 -7.49
CA ALA A 99 -15.03 7.16 -6.49
C ALA A 99 -14.09 8.30 -6.93
N ASP A 100 -14.56 9.53 -6.70
CA ASP A 100 -13.83 10.75 -7.00
C ASP A 100 -12.68 10.94 -5.99
N GLY A 101 -11.44 10.62 -6.39
CA GLY A 101 -10.21 11.01 -5.69
C GLY A 101 -9.94 10.36 -4.32
N ARG A 102 -10.83 9.51 -3.80
CA ARG A 102 -10.66 8.69 -2.58
C ARG A 102 -10.84 7.19 -2.83
N ALA A 103 -10.78 6.79 -4.09
CA ALA A 103 -11.02 5.40 -4.50
C ALA A 103 -9.81 4.52 -4.20
N LEU A 104 -9.96 3.58 -3.28
CA LEU A 104 -9.07 2.43 -3.26
C LEU A 104 -9.15 1.73 -4.62
N SER A 105 -7.98 1.51 -5.22
CA SER A 105 -7.84 0.92 -6.54
C SER A 105 -7.50 -0.56 -6.41
N SER A 106 -7.97 -1.33 -7.37
CA SER A 106 -7.60 -2.73 -7.59
C SER A 106 -6.96 -2.87 -8.97
N PHE A 107 -6.09 -3.85 -9.11
CA PHE A 107 -5.37 -4.16 -10.33
C PHE A 107 -5.58 -5.61 -10.68
N ALA A 108 -5.83 -5.90 -11.96
CA ALA A 108 -5.85 -7.26 -12.47
C ALA A 108 -5.08 -7.36 -13.77
N TRP A 109 -4.36 -8.45 -13.97
CA TRP A 109 -3.96 -8.88 -15.31
C TRP A 109 -5.20 -9.42 -16.02
N PHE A 110 -5.43 -8.94 -17.24
CA PHE A 110 -6.58 -9.27 -18.06
C PHE A 110 -6.09 -9.93 -19.34
N ASP A 111 -6.55 -11.15 -19.60
CA ASP A 111 -6.32 -11.82 -20.87
C ASP A 111 -7.37 -11.33 -21.89
N ARG A 112 -6.91 -10.58 -22.89
CA ARG A 112 -7.78 -10.04 -23.93
C ARG A 112 -8.39 -11.11 -24.82
N ALA A 113 -7.83 -12.31 -24.93
CA ALA A 113 -8.39 -13.36 -25.78
C ALA A 113 -9.53 -14.11 -25.07
N THR A 114 -9.38 -14.37 -23.78
CA THR A 114 -10.31 -15.23 -23.01
C THR A 114 -11.23 -14.45 -22.07
N GLY A 115 -10.89 -13.20 -21.74
CA GLY A 115 -11.54 -12.44 -20.67
C GLY A 115 -11.16 -12.92 -19.25
N ALA A 116 -10.18 -13.82 -19.12
CA ALA A 116 -9.69 -14.26 -17.82
C ALA A 116 -9.07 -13.09 -17.05
N ARG A 117 -9.31 -13.06 -15.74
CA ARG A 117 -8.83 -12.02 -14.83
C ARG A 117 -8.05 -12.62 -13.68
N ASP A 118 -6.86 -12.07 -13.45
CA ASP A 118 -6.02 -12.37 -12.31
C ASP A 118 -5.80 -11.09 -11.50
N VAL A 119 -6.61 -10.89 -10.45
CA VAL A 119 -6.47 -9.74 -9.55
C VAL A 119 -5.11 -9.81 -8.89
N VAL A 120 -4.25 -8.79 -9.02
CA VAL A 120 -2.86 -8.76 -8.51
C VAL A 120 -2.64 -7.81 -7.34
N ALA A 121 -3.51 -6.81 -7.18
CA ALA A 121 -3.55 -5.94 -6.01
C ALA A 121 -4.99 -5.48 -5.81
N ALA A 122 -5.42 -5.31 -4.58
CA ALA A 122 -6.77 -4.84 -4.27
C ALA A 122 -6.73 -3.89 -3.08
N GLY A 123 -7.58 -2.87 -3.10
CA GLY A 123 -7.74 -1.99 -1.95
C GLY A 123 -6.56 -1.06 -1.70
N VAL A 124 -5.88 -0.55 -2.73
CA VAL A 124 -4.65 0.25 -2.59
C VAL A 124 -4.91 1.72 -2.96
N SER A 125 -4.42 2.65 -2.15
CA SER A 125 -4.39 4.08 -2.49
C SER A 125 -3.17 4.37 -3.37
N VAL A 126 -3.38 4.67 -4.66
CA VAL A 126 -2.33 4.72 -5.68
C VAL A 126 -1.94 6.16 -6.00
N ASP A 127 -0.66 6.51 -5.82
CA ASP A 127 -0.07 7.74 -6.36
C ASP A 127 0.42 7.49 -7.80
N LYS A 128 1.35 6.55 -7.94
CA LYS A 128 1.92 6.14 -9.22
C LYS A 128 1.96 4.63 -9.31
N TYR A 129 1.98 4.10 -10.52
CA TYR A 129 2.27 2.70 -10.74
C TYR A 129 2.97 2.49 -12.08
N GLU A 130 3.80 1.46 -12.13
CA GLU A 130 4.58 1.04 -13.28
C GLU A 130 4.36 -0.45 -13.53
N ILE A 131 4.31 -0.82 -14.81
CA ILE A 131 4.23 -2.22 -15.24
C ILE A 131 5.36 -2.55 -16.19
N THR A 132 5.83 -3.79 -16.15
CA THR A 132 6.85 -4.30 -17.07
C THR A 132 6.33 -5.52 -17.85
N PRO A 133 6.90 -5.82 -19.03
CA PRO A 133 6.39 -6.90 -19.91
C PRO A 133 6.37 -8.31 -19.30
N ASP A 134 7.13 -8.54 -18.23
CA ASP A 134 7.20 -9.77 -17.43
C ASP A 134 6.06 -9.89 -16.40
N LYS A 135 4.95 -9.17 -16.60
CA LYS A 135 3.79 -9.12 -15.68
C LYS A 135 4.18 -8.70 -14.25
N LYS A 136 5.18 -7.84 -14.11
CA LYS A 136 5.48 -7.18 -12.84
C LYS A 136 4.76 -5.84 -12.76
N LEU A 137 4.17 -5.59 -11.60
CA LEU A 137 3.46 -4.38 -11.22
C LEU A 137 4.16 -3.80 -9.99
N THR A 138 4.52 -2.53 -10.06
CA THR A 138 5.03 -1.76 -8.92
C THR A 138 4.08 -0.59 -8.69
N ILE A 139 3.63 -0.39 -7.47
CA ILE A 139 2.72 0.68 -7.06
C ILE A 139 3.41 1.51 -5.98
N LEU A 140 3.44 2.82 -6.16
CA LEU A 140 3.75 3.78 -5.11
C LEU A 140 2.42 4.22 -4.47
N THR A 141 2.28 4.01 -3.17
CA THR A 141 1.06 4.41 -2.47
C THR A 141 1.02 5.91 -2.24
N THR A 142 -0.17 6.48 -2.06
CA THR A 142 -0.27 7.90 -1.63
C THR A 142 0.11 8.07 -0.15
N GLY A 143 0.22 6.98 0.61
CA GLY A 143 0.35 6.97 2.07
C GLY A 143 -0.91 7.43 2.81
N LYS A 144 -1.99 7.76 2.10
CA LYS A 144 -3.22 8.22 2.74
C LYS A 144 -4.02 7.03 3.27
N ASP A 145 -4.37 7.09 4.54
CA ASP A 145 -5.31 6.17 5.16
C ASP A 145 -6.74 6.71 4.97
N ASP A 146 -7.52 6.03 4.13
CA ASP A 146 -8.89 6.45 3.81
C ASP A 146 -9.86 6.30 4.99
N GLN A 147 -9.54 5.49 6.00
CA GLN A 147 -10.38 5.32 7.18
C GLN A 147 -10.16 6.43 8.21
N SER A 148 -8.90 6.75 8.51
CA SER A 148 -8.57 7.77 9.52
C SER A 148 -8.37 9.17 8.94
N GLY A 149 -8.18 9.29 7.62
CA GLY A 149 -7.76 10.53 6.97
C GLY A 149 -6.30 10.90 7.25
N SER A 150 -5.55 10.05 7.96
CA SER A 150 -4.15 10.30 8.31
C SER A 150 -3.26 10.17 7.08
N GLN A 151 -2.22 11.01 7.02
CA GLN A 151 -1.21 10.93 5.98
C GLN A 151 0.03 10.21 6.52
N TRP A 152 0.32 9.04 5.97
CA TRP A 152 1.55 8.30 6.18
C TRP A 152 2.52 8.53 5.03
N PHE A 153 3.77 8.11 5.21
CA PHE A 153 4.76 8.17 4.13
C PHE A 153 4.41 7.12 3.06
N PRO A 154 4.64 7.41 1.76
CA PRO A 154 4.42 6.45 0.69
C PRO A 154 5.23 5.17 0.88
N GLU A 155 4.68 4.07 0.40
CA GLU A 155 5.32 2.75 0.38
C GLU A 155 5.26 2.17 -1.03
N LEU A 156 6.15 1.23 -1.32
CA LEU A 156 6.09 0.44 -2.54
C LEU A 156 5.35 -0.86 -2.30
N CYS A 157 4.34 -1.12 -3.12
CA CYS A 157 3.71 -2.43 -3.25
C CYS A 157 4.14 -3.04 -4.58
N THR A 158 4.78 -4.21 -4.55
CA THR A 158 5.16 -4.93 -5.77
C THR A 158 4.34 -6.20 -5.92
N SER A 159 4.09 -6.60 -7.16
CA SER A 159 3.55 -7.91 -7.53
C SER A 159 4.28 -8.39 -8.78
N ALA A 160 4.68 -9.66 -8.84
CA ALA A 160 5.41 -10.22 -9.98
C ALA A 160 5.00 -11.68 -10.22
N PHE A 161 5.04 -12.10 -11.48
CA PHE A 161 4.86 -13.50 -11.87
C PHE A 161 6.17 -14.29 -11.63
N ASN A 162 6.09 -15.54 -11.17
CA ASN A 162 7.25 -16.42 -11.09
C ASN A 162 6.96 -17.71 -11.85
N ASP A 163 7.64 -17.88 -12.99
CA ASP A 163 7.47 -19.02 -13.91
C ASP A 163 7.87 -20.36 -13.28
N ALA A 164 8.74 -20.38 -12.27
CA ALA A 164 9.27 -21.62 -11.69
C ALA A 164 8.23 -22.50 -10.96
N ALA A 165 6.99 -22.03 -10.80
CA ALA A 165 5.92 -22.75 -10.14
C ALA A 165 4.61 -22.82 -10.94
N GLU A 166 4.58 -22.35 -12.21
CA GLU A 166 3.35 -22.16 -13.00
C GLU A 166 2.22 -21.45 -12.22
N ALA A 167 2.59 -20.67 -11.20
CA ALA A 167 1.68 -20.07 -10.26
C ALA A 167 2.09 -18.61 -10.04
N LEU A 168 1.14 -17.71 -10.26
CA LEU A 168 1.18 -16.33 -9.76
C LEU A 168 1.45 -16.38 -8.25
N ARG A 169 2.72 -16.24 -7.84
CA ARG A 169 3.04 -16.02 -6.44
C ARG A 169 2.90 -14.54 -6.16
N TYR A 170 1.78 -14.23 -5.51
CA TYR A 170 1.51 -12.95 -4.87
C TYR A 170 2.55 -12.68 -3.78
N LEU A 171 3.71 -12.16 -4.16
CA LEU A 171 4.59 -11.48 -3.22
C LEU A 171 4.04 -10.07 -3.05
N ASN A 172 2.97 -9.90 -2.26
CA ASN A 172 2.59 -8.59 -1.75
C ASN A 172 3.66 -8.13 -0.75
N GLY A 173 4.85 -7.84 -1.26
CA GLY A 173 5.90 -7.21 -0.51
C GLY A 173 5.59 -5.73 -0.45
N THR A 174 5.32 -5.23 0.76
CA THR A 174 5.49 -3.81 1.03
C THR A 174 6.97 -3.56 1.31
N SER A 175 7.52 -2.53 0.69
CA SER A 175 8.89 -2.11 0.93
C SER A 175 8.94 -0.60 1.12
N PRO A 176 9.89 -0.10 1.93
CA PRO A 176 10.00 1.33 2.16
C PRO A 176 10.37 2.03 0.86
N TYR A 177 9.60 3.07 0.52
CA TYR A 177 9.96 3.99 -0.54
C TYR A 177 10.91 5.05 0.00
N PHE A 178 12.02 5.29 -0.69
CA PHE A 178 12.93 6.39 -0.39
C PHE A 178 12.72 7.52 -1.40
N MET A 179 12.08 8.59 -0.96
CA MET A 179 11.77 9.77 -1.76
C MET A 179 13.03 10.57 -2.08
N PRO A 180 13.18 11.11 -3.31
CA PRO A 180 14.25 12.03 -3.64
C PRO A 180 14.26 13.26 -2.71
N LEU A 181 15.44 13.69 -2.26
CA LEU A 181 15.59 14.87 -1.38
C LEU A 181 15.01 16.16 -1.98
N ALA A 182 14.97 16.25 -3.32
CA ALA A 182 14.36 17.39 -4.02
C ALA A 182 12.84 17.52 -3.76
N GLN A 183 12.19 16.45 -3.29
CA GLN A 183 10.76 16.45 -2.96
C GLN A 183 10.57 16.61 -1.45
N SER A 184 9.57 17.41 -1.07
CA SER A 184 9.12 17.51 0.31
C SER A 184 7.89 16.65 0.55
N PHE A 185 7.71 16.21 1.78
CA PHE A 185 6.55 15.41 2.16
C PHE A 185 6.01 15.81 3.53
N THR A 186 4.69 15.87 3.66
CA THR A 186 4.00 16.12 4.93
C THR A 186 3.30 14.84 5.37
N LEU A 187 3.57 14.37 6.59
CA LEU A 187 2.88 13.24 7.21
C LEU A 187 2.26 13.64 8.56
N GLY A 188 1.51 12.72 9.17
CA GLY A 188 0.91 12.87 10.48
C GLY A 188 -0.44 13.58 10.45
N THR A 189 -0.81 14.16 11.60
CA THR A 189 -2.12 14.78 11.85
C THR A 189 -1.93 16.09 12.62
N ASP A 190 -2.88 17.02 12.57
CA ASP A 190 -2.79 18.29 13.32
C ASP A 190 -2.95 18.14 14.86
N SER A 191 -2.60 16.97 15.39
CA SER A 191 -2.60 16.70 16.83
C SER A 191 -1.35 17.27 17.50
N PRO A 192 -1.49 18.16 18.49
CA PRO A 192 -0.36 18.71 19.23
C PRO A 192 0.36 17.63 20.03
N ALA A 193 1.69 17.68 20.02
CA ALA A 193 2.54 16.79 20.81
C ALA A 193 3.67 17.59 21.50
N SER A 194 4.44 16.90 22.34
CA SER A 194 5.72 17.40 22.84
C SER A 194 6.84 16.54 22.29
N LEU A 195 7.85 17.14 21.68
CA LEU A 195 9.06 16.43 21.27
C LEU A 195 9.85 16.02 22.52
N LYS A 196 10.05 14.71 22.71
CA LYS A 196 10.64 14.11 23.91
C LYS A 196 12.13 13.84 23.73
N SER A 197 12.51 13.20 22.64
CA SER A 197 13.93 12.96 22.35
C SER A 197 14.22 12.81 20.88
N ILE A 198 15.48 13.05 20.55
CA ILE A 198 16.08 12.67 19.27
C ILE A 198 17.25 11.76 19.55
N THR A 199 17.28 10.62 18.89
CA THR A 199 18.36 9.63 18.96
C THR A 199 18.93 9.43 17.57
N LEU A 200 20.26 9.34 17.48
CA LEU A 200 20.94 8.94 16.25
C LEU A 200 21.37 7.49 16.42
N ASP A 201 20.76 6.63 15.64
CA ASP A 201 21.11 5.22 15.51
C ASP A 201 21.99 5.03 14.26
N VAL A 202 22.53 3.82 14.09
CA VAL A 202 23.50 3.49 13.01
C VAL A 202 22.97 3.84 11.61
N ASP A 203 21.67 3.69 11.36
CA ASP A 203 21.05 3.93 10.05
C ASP A 203 19.81 4.83 10.11
N ALA A 204 19.40 5.28 11.31
CA ALA A 204 18.21 6.12 11.49
C ALA A 204 18.36 7.32 12.45
N VAL A 205 17.53 8.34 12.24
CA VAL A 205 17.21 9.35 13.26
C VAL A 205 15.86 9.02 13.85
N THR A 206 15.84 8.66 15.13
CA THR A 206 14.60 8.35 15.85
C THR A 206 14.15 9.58 16.62
N VAL A 207 12.90 9.97 16.42
CA VAL A 207 12.24 11.12 17.05
C VAL A 207 11.08 10.58 17.87
N SER A 208 11.13 10.77 19.19
CA SER A 208 10.08 10.31 20.10
C SER A 208 9.24 11.48 20.62
N PHE A 209 7.96 11.23 20.85
CA PHE A 209 7.04 12.23 21.36
C PHE A 209 6.52 11.87 22.76
N ALA A 210 6.05 12.88 23.46
CA ALA A 210 5.35 12.79 24.73
C ALA A 210 3.98 13.48 24.60
N PRO A 211 3.00 13.11 25.44
CA PRO A 211 1.72 13.78 25.43
C PRO A 211 1.89 15.24 25.88
N ARG A 212 0.91 16.08 25.56
CA ARG A 212 0.76 17.38 26.23
C ARG A 212 -0.21 17.23 27.39
N PRO A 213 -0.01 17.93 28.52
CA PRO A 213 -1.01 18.02 29.57
C PRO A 213 -2.38 18.40 28.98
N GLY A 214 -3.42 17.61 29.26
CA GLY A 214 -4.77 17.78 28.68
C GLY A 214 -5.00 17.09 27.32
N ARG A 215 -3.99 16.44 26.73
CA ARG A 215 -4.10 15.58 25.54
C ARG A 215 -3.20 14.36 25.69
N GLU A 216 -3.73 13.33 26.34
CA GLU A 216 -2.97 12.13 26.76
C GLU A 216 -2.88 11.05 25.68
N HIS A 217 -3.78 11.07 24.69
CA HIS A 217 -3.72 10.18 23.53
C HIS A 217 -3.03 10.90 22.36
N GLY A 218 -1.85 10.42 21.98
CA GLY A 218 -1.09 10.97 20.87
C GLY A 218 -1.41 10.26 19.56
N SER A 219 -1.56 11.01 18.48
CA SER A 219 -1.31 10.54 17.11
C SER A 219 0.02 11.11 16.66
N MET A 220 0.59 10.60 15.58
CA MET A 220 1.79 11.20 14.99
C MET A 220 1.50 12.68 14.68
N PRO A 221 2.25 13.64 15.27
CA PRO A 221 2.05 15.05 14.97
C PRO A 221 2.42 15.31 13.52
N ARG A 222 1.77 16.31 12.94
CA ARG A 222 2.03 16.72 11.57
C ARG A 222 3.49 17.14 11.44
N ALA A 223 4.18 16.57 10.45
CA ALA A 223 5.58 16.83 10.21
C ALA A 223 5.84 16.99 8.71
N THR A 224 6.56 18.04 8.33
CA THR A 224 7.07 18.21 6.95
C THR A 224 8.56 17.94 6.93
N VAL A 225 8.99 17.05 6.04
CA VAL A 225 10.39 16.86 5.70
C VAL A 225 10.68 17.60 4.40
N ALA A 226 11.70 18.45 4.42
CA ALA A 226 12.20 19.16 3.25
C ALA A 226 13.72 19.24 3.29
N SER A 227 14.37 19.34 2.13
CA SER A 227 15.80 19.53 2.05
C SER A 227 16.18 20.80 1.30
N GLY A 228 17.35 21.34 1.61
CA GLY A 228 17.90 22.52 0.95
C GLY A 228 19.27 22.88 1.53
N ASN A 229 20.15 23.41 0.69
CA ASN A 229 21.50 23.88 1.10
C ASN A 229 22.31 22.81 1.87
N GLY A 230 22.23 21.54 1.43
CA GLY A 230 22.93 20.43 2.08
C GLY A 230 22.38 20.06 3.46
N CYS A 231 21.18 20.52 3.81
CA CYS A 231 20.51 20.20 5.06
C CYS A 231 19.15 19.56 4.81
N CYS A 232 18.71 18.73 5.76
CA CYS A 232 17.33 18.29 5.91
C CYS A 232 16.69 19.04 7.09
N TYR A 233 15.48 19.51 6.87
CA TYR A 233 14.65 20.21 7.83
C TYR A 233 13.40 19.39 8.08
N VAL A 234 13.15 19.07 9.35
CA VAL A 234 11.92 18.41 9.78
C VAL A 234 11.16 19.37 10.67
N THR A 235 10.05 19.89 10.14
CA THR A 235 9.18 20.83 10.86
C THR A 235 8.03 20.05 11.48
N PHE A 236 8.02 19.93 12.80
CA PHE A 236 6.93 19.37 13.59
C PHE A 236 5.96 20.49 13.99
N TYR A 237 4.76 20.47 13.39
CA TYR A 237 3.77 21.52 13.59
C TYR A 237 3.08 21.38 14.94
N GLY A 238 2.79 22.51 15.60
CA GLY A 238 2.09 22.51 16.89
C GLY A 238 2.80 21.73 18.00
N THR A 239 4.10 21.47 17.83
CA THR A 239 4.90 20.59 18.69
C THR A 239 5.87 21.43 19.49
N ALA A 240 5.83 21.33 20.83
CA ALA A 240 6.78 22.01 21.73
C ALA A 240 7.86 21.05 22.19
N LEU A 241 8.94 21.56 22.78
CA LEU A 241 9.91 20.72 23.48
C LEU A 241 9.34 20.29 24.85
N SER A 242 9.52 19.02 25.21
CA SER A 242 9.18 18.55 26.55
C SER A 242 10.16 19.11 27.59
N SER A 243 9.75 19.15 28.86
CA SER A 243 10.60 19.63 29.97
C SER A 243 11.88 18.81 30.17
N GLY A 244 11.88 17.56 29.71
CA GLY A 244 13.04 16.65 29.75
C GLY A 244 13.61 16.36 28.37
N PHE A 245 13.47 17.27 27.42
CA PHE A 245 13.89 17.06 26.03
C PHE A 245 15.38 16.67 25.94
N LYS A 246 15.66 15.61 25.19
CA LYS A 246 17.02 15.12 24.93
C LYS A 246 17.37 15.21 23.45
N ALA A 247 18.50 15.84 23.13
CA ALA A 247 19.04 15.90 21.78
C ALA A 247 20.47 15.34 21.73
N PRO A 248 20.92 14.85 20.55
CA PRO A 248 22.32 14.56 20.30
C PRO A 248 23.18 15.83 20.41
N LYS A 249 24.49 15.66 20.54
CA LYS A 249 25.44 16.78 20.44
C LYS A 249 25.50 17.25 18.98
N ALA A 250 25.62 18.56 18.76
CA ALA A 250 25.86 19.10 17.44
C ALA A 250 27.12 18.48 16.81
N GLY A 251 27.00 18.06 15.54
CA GLY A 251 28.03 17.32 14.82
C GLY A 251 28.01 15.81 15.02
N SER A 252 27.25 15.26 15.97
CA SER A 252 27.05 13.82 16.08
C SER A 252 26.30 13.28 14.87
N GLY A 253 26.73 12.14 14.34
CA GLY A 253 26.13 11.55 13.15
C GLY A 253 27.02 10.51 12.48
N ASP A 254 26.69 10.23 11.24
CA ASP A 254 27.36 9.31 10.34
C ASP A 254 27.71 10.01 9.01
N GLN A 255 28.17 9.24 8.02
CA GLN A 255 28.54 9.76 6.71
C GLN A 255 27.36 10.32 5.89
N LEU A 256 26.12 9.91 6.19
CA LEU A 256 24.93 10.31 5.47
C LEU A 256 24.26 11.53 6.12
N ARG A 257 24.45 11.72 7.43
CA ARG A 257 23.86 12.85 8.16
C ARG A 257 24.55 13.15 9.49
N SER A 258 24.45 14.40 9.92
CA SER A 258 24.80 14.81 11.28
C SER A 258 23.78 15.78 11.87
N PHE A 259 23.61 15.69 13.18
CA PHE A 259 22.73 16.58 13.94
C PHE A 259 23.30 18.00 13.99
N VAL A 260 22.47 18.99 13.67
CA VAL A 260 22.84 20.42 13.73
C VAL A 260 22.15 21.10 14.89
N SER A 261 20.82 21.12 14.91
CA SER A 261 20.06 21.83 15.94
C SER A 261 18.60 21.38 16.00
N VAL A 262 17.96 21.70 17.13
CA VAL A 262 16.51 21.78 17.25
C VAL A 262 16.13 23.16 17.75
N LYS A 263 15.13 23.79 17.12
CA LYS A 263 14.63 25.11 17.52
C LYS A 263 13.12 25.08 17.66
N TYR A 264 12.60 25.69 18.72
CA TYR A 264 11.18 25.92 18.92
C TYR A 264 10.90 27.41 18.73
N ASP A 265 9.97 27.76 17.84
CA ASP A 265 9.64 29.16 17.49
C ASP A 265 8.44 29.72 18.28
N GLY A 266 7.89 28.95 19.23
CA GLY A 266 6.67 29.27 19.96
C GLY A 266 5.41 28.58 19.42
N ALA A 267 5.46 28.00 18.22
CA ALA A 267 4.38 27.21 17.64
C ALA A 267 4.85 25.84 17.13
N ASN A 268 5.98 25.81 16.43
CA ASN A 268 6.53 24.64 15.75
C ASN A 268 7.93 24.34 16.27
N THR A 269 8.32 23.06 16.17
CA THR A 269 9.68 22.62 16.43
C THR A 269 10.34 22.22 15.12
N VAL A 270 11.51 22.78 14.82
CA VAL A 270 12.29 22.47 13.62
C VAL A 270 13.57 21.73 14.01
N LEU A 271 13.71 20.50 13.52
CA LEU A 271 14.94 19.73 13.54
C LEU A 271 15.74 20.01 12.27
N THR A 272 17.01 20.35 12.42
CA THR A 272 17.97 20.51 11.32
C THR A 272 19.03 19.42 11.38
N LEU A 273 19.20 18.72 10.27
CA LEU A 273 20.25 17.75 10.03
C LEU A 273 21.12 18.23 8.86
N LYS A 274 22.43 18.15 8.98
CA LYS A 274 23.34 18.31 7.83
C LYS A 274 23.40 16.98 7.10
N LEU A 275 23.27 17.00 5.78
CA LEU A 275 23.33 15.81 4.94
C LEU A 275 24.76 15.59 4.42
N GLY A 276 25.13 14.32 4.30
CA GLY A 276 26.35 13.90 3.60
C GLY A 276 26.24 14.16 2.10
N PRO A 277 27.37 14.28 1.39
CA PRO A 277 27.40 14.57 -0.04
C PRO A 277 26.74 13.47 -0.89
N GLU A 278 26.79 12.22 -0.43
CA GLU A 278 26.21 11.06 -1.11
C GLU A 278 24.73 10.85 -0.79
N THR A 279 24.16 11.62 0.14
CA THR A 279 22.75 11.43 0.52
C THR A 279 21.85 12.11 -0.49
N ASP A 280 20.95 11.34 -1.12
CA ASP A 280 20.06 11.83 -2.18
C ASP A 280 18.59 11.42 -1.99
N ARG A 281 18.32 10.48 -1.08
CA ARG A 281 16.95 10.04 -0.76
C ARG A 281 16.70 9.90 0.73
N TYR A 282 15.42 9.99 1.11
CA TYR A 282 14.96 9.84 2.48
C TYR A 282 13.65 9.03 2.59
N ASN A 283 13.46 8.39 3.74
CA ASN A 283 12.21 7.74 4.12
C ASN A 283 11.84 8.16 5.53
N VAL A 284 10.53 8.22 5.81
CA VAL A 284 10.02 8.41 7.16
C VAL A 284 9.07 7.26 7.47
N SER A 285 9.37 6.46 8.49
CA SER A 285 8.39 5.55 9.07
C SER A 285 7.90 6.14 10.39
N ALA A 286 6.60 6.04 10.67
CA ALA A 286 6.03 6.46 11.93
C ALA A 286 5.23 5.30 12.55
N GLY A 287 5.21 5.26 13.88
CA GLY A 287 4.57 4.18 14.61
C GLY A 287 4.32 4.56 16.06
N PHE A 288 3.90 3.57 16.84
CA PHE A 288 3.68 3.71 18.28
C PHE A 288 4.62 2.80 19.04
N SER A 289 5.29 3.36 20.03
CA SER A 289 6.18 2.63 20.92
C SER A 289 5.37 1.55 21.64
N PRO A 290 5.80 0.28 21.64
CA PRO A 290 5.10 -0.78 22.34
C PRO A 290 5.14 -0.61 23.87
N ASP A 291 6.15 0.12 24.38
CA ASP A 291 6.40 0.26 25.81
C ASP A 291 5.50 1.32 26.47
N ASP A 292 5.35 2.47 25.82
CA ASP A 292 4.61 3.62 26.37
C ASP A 292 3.43 4.08 25.49
N GLY A 293 3.21 3.42 24.35
CA GLY A 293 2.11 3.75 23.42
C GLY A 293 2.27 5.11 22.75
N MET A 294 3.43 5.77 22.92
CA MET A 294 3.65 7.11 22.37
C MET A 294 4.06 7.04 20.90
N PRO A 295 3.69 8.04 20.07
CA PRO A 295 4.11 8.06 18.69
C PRO A 295 5.62 8.30 18.62
N TYR A 296 6.22 7.75 17.58
CA TYR A 296 7.59 8.04 17.18
C TYR A 296 7.69 8.10 15.65
N ALA A 297 8.72 8.76 15.17
CA ALA A 297 9.11 8.75 13.76
C ALA A 297 10.57 8.35 13.63
N VAL A 298 10.89 7.64 12.56
CA VAL A 298 12.22 7.17 12.21
C VAL A 298 12.52 7.71 10.83
N LEU A 299 13.53 8.56 10.73
CA LEU A 299 14.00 9.10 9.46
C LEU A 299 15.21 8.30 9.01
N LYS A 300 15.15 7.75 7.81
CA LYS A 300 16.25 7.05 7.16
C LYS A 300 16.70 7.84 5.94
N PHE A 301 18.00 7.82 5.70
CA PHE A 301 18.65 8.53 4.60
C PHE A 301 19.51 7.53 3.83
N ARG A 302 19.64 7.70 2.52
CA ARG A 302 20.41 6.81 1.64
C ARG A 302 21.04 7.57 0.47
N SER A 303 22.05 6.92 -0.14
CA SER A 303 22.49 7.21 -1.50
C SER A 303 21.76 6.31 -2.50
N ASN A 304 21.63 6.77 -3.73
CA ASN A 304 20.98 6.03 -4.82
C ASN A 304 21.82 4.84 -5.31
N ASP A 305 23.13 4.82 -4.99
CA ASP A 305 24.04 3.69 -5.25
C ASP A 305 23.82 2.52 -4.26
N ALA A 306 23.04 2.71 -3.19
CA ALA A 306 22.71 1.63 -2.28
C ALA A 306 21.79 0.60 -2.98
N ILE A 307 22.17 -0.68 -2.89
CA ILE A 307 21.51 -1.86 -3.49
C ILE A 307 20.03 -1.96 -3.08
N TYR A 308 19.16 -1.22 -3.75
CA TYR A 308 17.70 -1.35 -3.71
C TYR A 308 17.20 -1.52 -5.14
N PRO A 309 16.02 -2.13 -5.37
CA PRO A 309 15.46 -2.20 -6.71
C PRO A 309 15.46 -0.81 -7.33
N ALA A 310 16.04 -0.69 -8.52
CA ALA A 310 16.01 0.54 -9.29
C ALA A 310 14.54 0.99 -9.38
N TYR A 311 14.25 2.17 -8.82
CA TYR A 311 12.92 2.75 -8.93
C TYR A 311 12.63 3.05 -10.40
N PRO A 312 11.37 2.96 -10.85
CA PRO A 312 11.00 3.45 -12.18
C PRO A 312 11.47 4.90 -12.38
N ALA A 313 11.76 5.28 -13.62
CA ALA A 313 12.26 6.63 -13.92
C ALA A 313 11.25 7.69 -13.42
N GLY A 314 11.74 8.70 -12.69
CA GLY A 314 10.91 9.76 -12.11
C GLY A 314 10.20 9.41 -10.80
N TRP A 315 10.58 8.30 -10.16
CA TRP A 315 10.18 7.92 -8.80
C TRP A 315 11.29 8.31 -7.80
#